data_AF-A0A7J7V8Y5-F1
#
_entry.id   AF-A0A7J7V8Y5-F1
#
_cell.length_a   1.000
_cell.length_b   1.000
_cell.length_c   1.000
_cell.angle_alpha   90.00
_cell.angle_beta   90.00
_cell.angle_gamma   90.00
#
_symmetry.space_group_name_H-M   'P 1'
#
loop_
_entity.id
_entity.type
_entity.pdbx_description
1 polymer ?
#
loop_
_entity_poly.entity_id
_entity_poly.type
_entity_poly.pdbx_seq_one_letter_code
_entity_poly.pdbx_strand_id
1 'polypeptide(L)'
;MLPDVVDDFQLQHQHGPGLETIFYSSYVFFTKLSGASALGISTLSLGFAGYEAGACKQAEQVVVTLKVLISAVPTCMILTGLCILLIGPAPKPGHLPPSQDTSRRLSLRRRTSYSLA
;
A
#
# COMPACT_ATOMS: atom_id res chain seq x y z
N MET A 1 15.89 -3.96 8.90
CA MET A 1 16.74 -2.83 9.34
C MET A 1 17.31 -2.16 8.12
N LEU A 2 16.80 -0.97 7.83
CA LEU A 2 17.19 -0.11 6.72
C LEU A 2 17.02 1.39 7.06
N PRO A 3 17.30 1.89 8.30
CA PRO A 3 16.97 3.27 8.65
C PRO A 3 18.03 4.30 8.21
N ASP A 4 19.26 3.86 7.93
CA ASP A 4 20.40 4.77 7.73
C ASP A 4 20.32 5.55 6.41
N VAL A 5 19.80 4.92 5.34
CA VAL A 5 19.67 5.59 4.04
C VAL A 5 18.48 6.54 4.00
N VAL A 6 17.41 6.25 4.76
CA VAL A 6 16.19 7.09 4.77
C VAL A 6 16.44 8.40 5.51
N ASP A 7 17.28 8.38 6.56
CA ASP A 7 17.63 9.56 7.34
C ASP A 7 18.50 10.55 6.53
N ASP A 8 19.46 10.04 5.76
CA ASP A 8 20.32 10.87 4.88
C ASP A 8 19.53 11.53 3.72
N PHE A 9 18.51 10.84 3.18
CA PHE A 9 17.65 11.43 2.14
C PHE A 9 16.72 12.53 2.68
N GLN A 10 16.26 12.41 3.93
CA GLN A 10 15.46 13.43 4.62
C GLN A 10 16.27 14.70 4.92
N LEU A 11 17.55 14.54 5.26
CA LEU A 11 18.43 15.65 5.61
C LEU A 11 18.79 16.52 4.39
N GLN A 12 18.85 15.90 3.20
CA GLN A 12 19.30 16.57 1.97
C GLN A 12 18.15 17.17 1.13
N HIS A 13 16.90 16.80 1.40
CA HIS A 13 15.70 17.32 0.73
C HIS A 13 14.76 17.93 1.78
N GLN A 14 14.97 19.22 2.09
CA GLN A 14 14.01 20.05 2.84
C GLN A 14 12.72 20.24 2.04
N HIS A 15 11.91 19.19 1.88
CA HIS A 15 10.50 19.32 1.56
C HIS A 15 9.79 19.74 2.85
N GLY A 16 9.04 20.84 2.80
CA GLY A 16 8.57 21.56 3.98
C GLY A 16 7.93 20.68 5.07
N PRO A 17 8.14 21.02 6.35
CA PRO A 17 7.73 20.20 7.49
C PRO A 17 6.20 20.02 7.51
N GLY A 18 5.72 18.79 7.38
CA GLY A 18 4.32 18.44 7.68
C GLY A 18 3.53 17.68 6.60
N LEU A 19 4.00 17.64 5.35
CA LEU A 19 3.31 16.85 4.31
C LEU A 19 3.36 15.34 4.62
N GLU A 20 4.48 14.86 5.14
CA GLU A 20 4.69 13.45 5.48
C GLU A 20 3.72 12.94 6.56
N THR A 21 3.45 13.78 7.57
CA THR A 21 2.48 13.46 8.64
C THR A 21 1.06 13.37 8.10
N ILE A 22 0.67 14.24 7.17
CA ILE A 22 -0.66 14.21 6.56
C ILE A 22 -0.82 12.95 5.70
N PHE A 23 0.21 12.56 4.95
CA PHE A 23 0.20 11.30 4.20
C PHE A 23 0.09 10.09 5.11
N TYR A 24 0.89 10.02 6.18
CA TYR A 24 0.86 8.89 7.10
C TYR A 24 -0.48 8.79 7.84
N SER A 25 -0.98 9.92 8.36
CA SER A 25 -2.27 9.96 9.08
C SER A 25 -3.45 9.61 8.16
N SER A 26 -3.51 10.17 6.95
CA SER A 26 -4.56 9.84 5.98
C SER A 26 -4.51 8.37 5.55
N TYR A 27 -3.33 7.81 5.31
CA TYR A 27 -3.16 6.38 4.99
C TYR A 27 -3.73 5.47 6.10
N VAL A 28 -3.36 5.72 7.37
CA VAL A 28 -3.85 4.92 8.50
C VAL A 28 -5.35 5.13 8.68
N PHE A 29 -5.85 6.37 8.56
CA PHE A 29 -7.27 6.69 8.65
C PHE A 29 -8.07 5.94 7.60
N PHE A 30 -7.69 6.01 6.32
CA PHE A 30 -8.37 5.30 5.24
C PHE A 30 -8.28 3.79 5.39
N THR A 31 -7.15 3.26 5.87
CA THR A 31 -7.02 1.82 6.14
C THR A 31 -7.99 1.37 7.24
N LYS A 32 -8.12 2.14 8.32
CA LYS A 32 -9.07 1.85 9.41
C LYS A 32 -10.52 2.02 8.98
N LEU A 33 -10.83 3.09 8.22
CA LEU A 33 -12.15 3.33 7.65
C LEU A 33 -12.54 2.23 6.65
N SER A 34 -11.60 1.76 5.83
CA SER A 34 -11.82 0.65 4.89
C SER A 34 -12.15 -0.65 5.62
N GLY A 35 -11.47 -0.95 6.73
CA GLY A 35 -11.80 -2.11 7.56
C GLY A 35 -13.19 -2.01 8.17
N ALA A 36 -13.54 -0.85 8.72
CA ALA A 36 -14.87 -0.60 9.30
C ALA A 36 -15.99 -0.66 8.25
N SER A 37 -15.77 -0.07 7.07
CA SER A 37 -16.73 -0.11 5.97
C SER A 37 -16.90 -1.51 5.39
N ALA A 38 -15.82 -2.30 5.24
CA ALA A 38 -15.92 -3.69 4.81
C ALA A 38 -16.79 -4.51 5.76
N LEU A 39 -16.59 -4.37 7.08
CA LEU A 39 -17.42 -5.04 8.09
C LEU A 39 -18.87 -4.56 8.07
N GLY A 40 -19.09 -3.24 7.96
CA GLY A 40 -20.42 -2.64 7.88
C GLY A 40 -21.21 -3.13 6.66
N ILE A 41 -20.59 -3.08 5.48
CA ILE A 41 -21.19 -3.56 4.22
C ILE A 41 -21.47 -5.07 4.31
N SER A 42 -20.55 -5.85 4.88
CA SER A 42 -20.76 -7.29 5.08
C SER A 42 -21.97 -7.57 5.94
N THR A 43 -22.13 -6.83 7.04
CA THR A 43 -23.21 -7.00 8.00
C THR A 43 -24.55 -6.60 7.40
N LEU A 44 -24.61 -5.43 6.73
CA LEU A 44 -25.81 -4.96 6.05
C LEU A 44 -26.24 -5.92 4.93
N SER A 45 -25.29 -6.40 4.14
CA SER A 45 -25.56 -7.34 3.04
C SER A 45 -26.12 -8.67 3.55
N LEU A 46 -25.63 -9.17 4.69
CA LEU A 46 -26.18 -10.35 5.34
C LEU A 46 -27.60 -10.10 5.89
N GLY A 47 -27.84 -8.94 6.50
CA GLY A 47 -29.15 -8.54 7.01
C GLY A 47 -30.21 -8.47 5.91
N PHE A 48 -29.88 -7.90 4.74
CA PHE A 48 -30.79 -7.87 3.59
C PHE A 48 -30.97 -9.23 2.91
N ALA A 49 -29.99 -10.15 3.03
CA ALA A 49 -30.09 -11.51 2.50
C ALA A 49 -30.94 -12.46 3.38
N GLY A 50 -31.55 -11.96 4.45
CA GLY A 50 -32.39 -12.74 5.35
C GLY A 50 -31.60 -13.66 6.28
N TYR A 51 -30.42 -13.21 6.73
CA TYR A 51 -29.63 -13.95 7.70
C TYR A 51 -30.32 -14.02 9.07
N GLU A 52 -30.79 -15.22 9.43
CA GLU A 52 -31.34 -15.54 10.76
C GLU A 52 -30.30 -16.30 11.58
N ALA A 53 -29.84 -15.70 12.68
CA ALA A 53 -28.85 -16.32 13.56
C ALA A 53 -29.46 -17.51 14.32
N GLY A 54 -28.99 -18.72 14.03
CA GLY A 54 -29.42 -19.95 14.72
C GLY A 54 -30.49 -20.78 14.01
N ALA A 55 -30.87 -20.43 12.77
CA ALA A 55 -31.78 -21.24 11.96
C ALA A 55 -31.10 -22.51 11.41
N CYS A 56 -31.79 -23.66 11.46
CA CYS A 56 -31.28 -24.93 10.90
C CYS A 56 -31.22 -24.95 9.36
N LYS A 57 -31.95 -24.04 8.68
CA LYS A 57 -31.89 -23.84 7.23
C LYS A 57 -31.61 -22.37 6.93
N GLN A 58 -30.45 -22.11 6.35
CA GLN A 58 -30.03 -20.79 5.91
C GLN A 58 -30.42 -20.56 4.45
N ALA A 59 -30.88 -19.36 4.10
CA ALA A 59 -31.30 -19.03 2.75
C ALA A 59 -30.12 -19.15 1.75
N GLU A 60 -30.38 -19.73 0.57
CA GLU A 60 -29.40 -19.89 -0.51
C GLU A 60 -28.76 -18.56 -0.91
N GLN A 61 -29.53 -17.48 -0.79
CA GLN A 61 -29.11 -16.11 -1.07
C GLN A 61 -27.96 -15.64 -0.15
N VAL A 62 -27.91 -16.09 1.11
CA VAL A 62 -26.80 -15.74 2.03
C VAL A 62 -25.49 -16.36 1.56
N VAL A 63 -25.52 -17.59 1.05
CA VAL A 63 -24.32 -18.29 0.57
C VAL A 63 -23.76 -17.61 -0.68
N VAL A 64 -24.64 -17.16 -1.59
CA VAL A 64 -24.24 -16.39 -2.76
C VAL A 64 -23.63 -15.06 -2.36
N THR A 65 -24.29 -14.31 -1.47
CA THR A 65 -23.78 -13.04 -0.95
C THR A 65 -22.41 -13.20 -0.30
N LEU A 66 -22.22 -14.21 0.55
CA LEU A 66 -20.94 -14.45 1.22
C LEU A 66 -19.83 -14.81 0.22
N LYS A 67 -20.13 -15.63 -0.79
CA LYS A 67 -19.19 -15.94 -1.89
C LYS A 67 -18.80 -14.69 -2.66
N VAL A 68 -19.76 -13.85 -3.01
CA VAL A 68 -19.52 -12.59 -3.74
C VAL A 68 -18.66 -11.64 -2.90
N LEU A 69 -18.95 -11.54 -1.61
CA LEU A 69 -18.24 -10.63 -0.72
C LEU A 69 -16.77 -11.03 -0.50
N ILE A 70 -16.50 -12.33 -0.38
CA ILE A 70 -15.14 -12.84 -0.13
C ILE A 70 -14.30 -12.92 -1.42
N SER A 71 -14.93 -13.12 -2.59
CA SER A 71 -14.19 -13.35 -3.84
C SER A 71 -14.28 -12.18 -4.83
N ALA A 72 -15.48 -11.75 -5.21
CA ALA A 72 -15.65 -10.74 -6.25
C ALA A 72 -15.16 -9.35 -5.79
N VAL A 73 -15.47 -8.96 -4.55
CA VAL A 73 -15.10 -7.63 -4.03
C VAL A 73 -13.56 -7.46 -3.97
N PRO A 74 -12.77 -8.40 -3.38
CA PRO A 74 -11.32 -8.28 -3.40
C PRO A 74 -10.72 -8.33 -4.81
N THR A 75 -11.25 -9.17 -5.71
CA THR A 75 -10.77 -9.23 -7.10
C THR A 75 -10.96 -7.89 -7.81
N CYS A 76 -12.15 -7.28 -7.71
CA CYS A 76 -12.41 -5.95 -8.28
C CYS A 76 -11.48 -4.88 -7.69
N MET A 77 -11.24 -4.92 -6.37
CA MET A 77 -10.35 -3.96 -5.71
C MET A 77 -8.90 -4.10 -6.17
N ILE A 78 -8.40 -5.33 -6.32
CA ILE A 78 -7.05 -5.61 -6.85
C ILE A 78 -6.93 -5.16 -8.30
N LEU A 79 -7.91 -5.48 -9.15
CA LEU A 79 -7.92 -5.04 -10.55
C LEU A 79 -7.91 -3.51 -10.65
N THR A 80 -8.71 -2.83 -9.83
CA THR A 80 -8.75 -1.36 -9.80
C THR A 80 -7.41 -0.78 -9.35
N GLY A 81 -6.80 -1.32 -8.29
CA GLY A 81 -5.47 -0.92 -7.85
C GLY A 81 -4.41 -1.14 -8.92
N LEU A 82 -4.46 -2.26 -9.63
CA LEU A 82 -3.54 -2.56 -10.73
C LEU A 82 -3.73 -1.58 -11.90
N CYS A 83 -4.96 -1.29 -12.30
CA CYS A 83 -5.24 -0.28 -13.32
C CYS A 83 -4.67 1.09 -12.95
N ILE A 84 -4.85 1.53 -11.71
CA ILE A 84 -4.29 2.80 -11.22
C ILE A 84 -2.75 2.79 -11.28
N LEU A 85 -2.11 1.68 -10.88
CA LEU A 85 -0.65 1.55 -10.95
C LEU A 85 -0.13 1.52 -12.40
N LEU A 86 -0.88 0.94 -13.32
CA LEU A 86 -0.54 0.87 -14.75
C LEU A 86 -0.74 2.21 -15.47
N ILE A 87 -1.73 3.01 -15.05
CA ILE A 87 -1.97 4.36 -15.56
C ILE A 87 -0.96 5.36 -14.97
N GLY A 88 -0.46 5.09 -13.76
CA GLY A 88 0.69 5.79 -13.20
C GLY A 88 1.95 5.60 -14.07
N PRO A 89 2.96 6.48 -13.94
CA PRO A 89 4.16 6.38 -14.77
C PRO A 89 4.90 5.07 -14.49
N ALA A 90 4.68 4.06 -15.33
CA ALA A 90 5.43 2.83 -15.31
C ALA A 90 6.92 3.17 -15.53
N PRO A 91 7.86 2.59 -14.74
CA PRO A 91 9.27 2.70 -15.03
C PRO A 91 9.49 2.17 -16.45
N LYS A 92 9.95 3.05 -17.35
CA LYS A 92 10.27 2.65 -18.72
C LYS A 92 11.27 1.48 -18.64
N PRO A 93 11.03 0.34 -19.33
CA PRO A 93 11.99 -0.75 -19.41
C PRO A 93 13.21 -0.23 -20.19
N GLY A 94 14.18 0.31 -19.45
CA GLY A 94 15.32 1.03 -20.00
C GLY A 94 16.04 1.95 -19.01
N HIS A 95 15.44 2.29 -17.87
CA HIS A 95 16.13 3.02 -16.80
C HIS A 95 16.45 2.08 -15.63
N LEU A 96 17.52 1.31 -15.82
CA LEU A 96 18.23 0.65 -14.73
C LEU A 96 18.62 1.75 -13.71
N PRO A 97 18.24 1.67 -12.41
CA PRO A 97 18.80 2.59 -11.43
C PRO A 97 20.33 2.43 -11.45
N PRO A 98 21.11 3.52 -11.39
CA PRO A 98 22.57 3.41 -11.46
C PRO A 98 23.05 2.43 -10.40
N SER A 99 23.69 1.35 -10.88
CA SER A 99 24.23 0.25 -10.08
C SER A 99 24.94 0.80 -8.85
N GLN A 100 24.74 0.13 -7.71
CA GLN A 100 25.40 0.41 -6.42
C GLN A 100 26.93 0.56 -6.53
N ASP A 101 27.52 0.07 -7.61
CA ASP A 101 28.91 0.29 -8.01
C ASP A 101 29.31 1.77 -8.06
N THR A 102 28.42 2.66 -8.51
CA THR A 102 28.74 4.10 -8.63
C THR A 102 28.88 4.74 -7.26
N SER A 103 28.00 4.37 -6.32
CA SER A 103 28.06 4.85 -4.94
C SER A 103 29.28 4.30 -4.20
N ARG A 104 29.66 3.04 -4.48
CA ARG A 104 30.88 2.41 -3.94
C ARG A 104 32.18 3.03 -4.48
N ARG A 105 32.19 3.45 -5.75
CA ARG A 105 33.31 4.16 -6.38
C ARG A 105 33.49 5.57 -5.79
N LEU A 106 32.38 6.28 -5.57
CA LEU A 106 32.40 7.61 -4.98
C LEU A 106 32.84 7.58 -3.51
N SER A 107 32.39 6.59 -2.73
CA SER A 107 32.83 6.43 -1.35
C SER A 107 34.31 6.06 -1.27
N LEU A 108 34.81 5.18 -2.14
CA LEU A 108 36.25 4.86 -2.22
C LEU A 108 37.09 6.07 -2.63
N ARG A 109 36.64 6.90 -3.58
CA ARG A 109 37.33 8.14 -3.96
C ARG A 109 37.35 9.15 -2.82
N ARG A 110 36.22 9.31 -2.12
CA ARG A 110 36.14 10.14 -0.90
C ARG A 110 37.09 9.58 0.17
N ARG A 111 37.24 8.26 0.25
CA ARG A 111 38.18 7.60 1.16
C ARG A 111 39.64 7.88 0.88
N THR A 112 40.02 7.86 -0.38
CA THR A 112 41.40 8.16 -0.77
C THR A 112 41.76 9.64 -0.56
N SER A 113 40.79 10.55 -0.64
CA SER A 113 41.05 11.99 -0.50
C SER A 113 41.33 12.45 0.93
N TYR A 114 40.78 11.79 1.95
CA TYR A 114 41.05 12.15 3.35
C TYR A 114 42.31 11.49 3.93
N SER A 115 42.92 10.55 3.21
CA SER A 115 44.10 9.80 3.68
C SER A 115 45.42 10.37 3.15
N LEU A 116 45.34 11.48 2.40
CA LEU A 116 46.47 12.16 1.76
C LEU A 116 46.60 13.63 2.20
N ALA A 117 45.83 14.05 3.20
CA ALA A 117 45.99 15.30 3.94
C ALA A 117 46.32 14.94 5.40
#